data_AF-A0A838QXI3-F1
#
_entry.id   AF-A0A838QXI3-F1
#
_cell.length_a   1.000
_cell.length_b   1.000
_cell.length_c   1.000
_cell.angle_alpha   90.00
_cell.angle_beta   90.00
_cell.angle_gamma   90.00
#
_symmetry.space_group_name_H-M   'P 1'
#
loop_
_entity.id
_entity.type
_entity.pdbx_description
1 polymer ?
#
loop_
_entity_poly.entity_id
_entity_poly.type
_entity_poly.pdbx_seq_one_letter_code
_entity_poly.pdbx_strand_id
1 'polypeptide(L)'
;MRVINNDLPPLTGADFDSDGDVDGADFLTWQRNNGTANGAATSNGDADGNGAVNGADLAVWRMQFGGPGAVGAGAPVPEPAAASLAALASMLTITIHWRRVNTRGKGDMRPRIFSTEG
;
A
#
# COMPACT_ATOMS: atom_id res chain seq x y z
N MET A 1 -3.52 14.46 43.75
CA MET A 1 -3.02 14.60 42.37
C MET A 1 -2.17 13.36 42.09
N ARG A 2 -2.73 12.36 41.39
CA ARG A 2 -1.96 11.17 41.01
C ARG A 2 -1.03 11.63 39.90
N VAL A 3 0.26 11.76 40.21
CA VAL A 3 1.26 12.03 39.20
C VAL A 3 1.24 10.81 38.29
N ILE A 4 0.58 10.94 37.15
CA ILE A 4 0.82 10.06 36.01
C ILE A 4 2.20 10.47 35.52
N ASN A 5 3.23 9.93 36.17
CA ASN A 5 4.54 9.96 35.53
C ASN A 5 4.33 9.27 34.20
N ASN A 6 4.65 9.97 33.13
CA ASN A 6 4.71 9.41 31.79
C ASN A 6 5.95 8.48 31.68
N ASP A 7 6.17 7.65 32.70
CA ASP A 7 7.13 6.56 32.76
C ASP A 7 6.57 5.40 31.91
N LEU A 8 6.05 5.71 30.72
CA LEU A 8 5.91 4.70 29.70
C LEU A 8 7.30 4.07 29.59
N PRO A 9 7.44 2.75 29.74
CA PRO A 9 8.72 2.11 29.48
C PRO A 9 9.20 2.65 28.14
N PRO A 10 10.48 3.02 28.01
CA PRO A 10 10.99 3.55 26.75
C PRO A 10 10.47 2.65 25.63
N LEU A 11 10.00 3.25 24.54
CA LEU A 11 9.49 2.54 23.35
C LEU A 11 10.58 1.66 22.68
N THR A 12 11.67 1.37 23.39
CA THR A 12 12.83 0.58 23.02
C THR A 12 12.65 -0.89 23.34
N GLY A 13 11.53 -1.30 23.95
CA GLY A 13 11.31 -2.72 24.27
C GLY A 13 11.38 -3.58 23.00
N ALA A 14 10.87 -3.06 21.88
CA ALA A 14 10.84 -3.77 20.60
C ALA A 14 11.94 -3.37 19.59
N ASP A 15 12.82 -2.44 19.95
CA ASP A 15 14.01 -2.03 19.17
C ASP A 15 15.15 -2.98 19.54
N PHE A 16 15.24 -4.09 18.82
CA PHE A 16 16.12 -5.21 19.12
C PHE A 16 17.51 -5.07 18.51
N ASP A 17 17.66 -4.29 17.44
CA ASP A 17 18.98 -3.98 16.87
C ASP A 17 19.55 -2.61 17.30
N SER A 18 18.78 -1.87 18.11
CA SER A 18 19.17 -0.60 18.73
C SER A 18 19.49 0.50 17.72
N ASP A 19 18.80 0.49 16.57
CA ASP A 19 18.95 1.51 15.54
C ASP A 19 18.05 2.73 15.75
N GLY A 20 17.18 2.67 16.77
CA GLY A 20 16.33 3.77 17.22
C GLY A 20 14.96 3.79 16.55
N ASP A 21 14.60 2.79 15.76
CA ASP A 21 13.23 2.57 15.32
C ASP A 21 12.71 1.17 15.70
N VAL A 22 11.47 0.88 15.28
CA VAL A 22 10.84 -0.42 15.50
C VAL A 22 10.20 -0.84 14.20
N ASP A 23 10.89 -1.71 13.47
CA ASP A 23 10.57 -2.00 12.08
C ASP A 23 10.64 -3.50 11.72
N GLY A 24 10.82 -3.79 10.43
CA GLY A 24 10.94 -5.16 9.93
C GLY A 24 12.23 -5.88 10.35
N ALA A 25 13.33 -5.15 10.58
CA ALA A 25 14.58 -5.72 11.08
C ALA A 25 14.40 -6.30 12.48
N ASP A 26 13.69 -5.59 13.36
CA ASP A 26 13.32 -6.07 14.68
C ASP A 26 12.41 -7.29 14.60
N PHE A 27 11.40 -7.26 13.73
CA PHE A 27 10.53 -8.41 13.53
C PHE A 27 11.32 -9.67 13.13
N LEU A 28 12.32 -9.52 12.26
CA LEU A 28 13.20 -10.63 11.87
C LEU A 28 14.05 -11.12 13.05
N THR A 29 14.46 -10.24 13.95
CA THR A 29 15.18 -10.62 15.18
C THR A 29 14.30 -11.44 16.12
N TRP A 30 13.06 -11.00 16.37
CA TRP A 30 12.09 -11.80 17.12
C TRP A 30 11.81 -13.15 16.43
N GLN A 31 11.56 -13.14 15.13
CA GLN A 31 11.20 -14.34 14.37
C GLN A 31 12.30 -15.41 14.42
N ARG A 32 13.57 -15.00 14.34
CA ARG A 32 14.73 -15.90 14.41
C ARG A 32 14.91 -16.56 15.77
N ASN A 33 14.46 -15.93 16.85
CA ASN A 33 14.68 -16.37 18.22
C ASN A 33 13.41 -16.89 18.91
N ASN A 34 12.26 -16.87 18.22
CA ASN A 34 10.99 -17.34 18.74
C ASN A 34 11.09 -18.77 19.29
N GLY A 35 10.61 -18.98 20.51
CA GLY A 35 10.71 -20.24 21.22
C GLY A 35 11.89 -20.34 22.19
N THR A 36 12.75 -19.32 22.27
CA THR A 36 13.73 -19.21 23.36
C THR A 36 12.99 -19.18 24.70
N ALA A 37 13.24 -20.18 25.54
CA ALA A 37 12.47 -20.34 26.78
C ALA A 37 13.04 -19.59 27.98
N ASN A 38 14.36 -19.34 28.01
CA ASN A 38 15.06 -18.66 29.10
C ASN A 38 16.36 -18.03 28.59
N GLY A 39 16.83 -16.97 29.26
CA GLY A 39 18.12 -16.33 29.01
C GLY A 39 18.15 -15.45 27.76
N ALA A 40 17.00 -15.14 27.15
CA ALA A 40 16.92 -14.13 26.12
C ALA A 40 17.22 -12.75 26.70
N ALA A 41 17.90 -11.92 25.91
CA ALA A 41 17.98 -10.49 26.12
C ALA A 41 17.08 -9.78 25.10
N THR A 42 16.88 -8.47 25.26
CA THR A 42 16.13 -7.66 24.30
C THR A 42 16.65 -7.79 22.87
N SER A 43 17.97 -7.87 22.68
CA SER A 43 18.57 -8.10 21.35
C SER A 43 18.29 -9.48 20.75
N ASN A 44 17.70 -10.40 21.51
CA ASN A 44 17.17 -11.66 21.03
C ASN A 44 15.67 -11.59 20.73
N GLY A 45 15.00 -10.45 20.91
CA GLY A 45 13.56 -10.33 20.73
C GLY A 45 12.72 -10.48 22.00
N ASP A 46 13.32 -10.35 23.19
CA ASP A 46 12.64 -10.31 24.49
C ASP A 46 12.21 -8.88 24.81
N ALA A 47 11.00 -8.54 24.38
CA ALA A 47 10.48 -7.17 24.44
C ALA A 47 9.83 -6.84 25.78
N ASP A 48 9.34 -7.85 26.50
CA ASP A 48 8.78 -7.66 27.84
C ASP A 48 9.82 -7.89 28.97
N GLY A 49 11.03 -8.35 28.62
CA GLY A 49 12.16 -8.51 29.52
C GLY A 49 12.04 -9.72 30.44
N ASN A 50 11.22 -10.73 30.06
CA ASN A 50 10.97 -11.91 30.89
C ASN A 50 12.02 -13.03 30.70
N GLY A 51 12.97 -12.86 29.78
CA GLY A 51 14.01 -13.84 29.46
C GLY A 51 13.59 -14.91 28.45
N ALA A 52 12.39 -14.84 27.88
CA ALA A 52 11.88 -15.71 26.83
C ALA A 52 11.50 -14.90 25.59
N VAL A 53 11.42 -15.56 24.43
CA VAL A 53 11.00 -14.94 23.17
C VAL A 53 9.76 -15.68 22.67
N ASN A 54 8.60 -15.05 22.83
CA ASN A 54 7.31 -15.68 22.56
C ASN A 54 6.27 -14.68 22.00
N GLY A 55 4.99 -15.04 22.08
CA GLY A 55 3.89 -14.22 21.55
C GLY A 55 3.64 -12.92 22.32
N ALA A 56 4.02 -12.85 23.60
CA ALA A 56 3.95 -11.63 24.39
C ALA A 56 4.87 -10.55 23.80
N ASP A 57 6.10 -10.92 23.42
CA ASP A 57 7.06 -10.01 22.80
C ASP A 57 6.58 -9.50 21.44
N LEU A 58 5.99 -10.39 20.64
CA LEU A 58 5.39 -9.99 19.37
C LEU A 58 4.24 -9.00 19.56
N ALA A 59 3.46 -9.14 20.64
CA ALA A 59 2.40 -8.19 20.95
C ALA A 59 2.98 -6.81 21.27
N VAL A 60 4.10 -6.75 22.02
CA VAL A 60 4.83 -5.50 22.29
C VAL A 60 5.35 -4.88 20.99
N TRP A 61 6.01 -5.67 20.13
CA TRP A 61 6.47 -5.20 18.82
C TRP A 61 5.32 -4.62 17.98
N ARG A 62 4.17 -5.30 17.92
CA ARG A 62 3.00 -4.78 17.17
C ARG A 62 2.47 -3.45 17.70
N MET A 63 2.59 -3.20 19.00
CA MET A 63 2.17 -1.93 19.60
C MET A 63 3.15 -0.79 19.32
N GLN A 64 4.41 -1.12 19.04
CA GLN A 64 5.49 -0.14 18.85
C GLN A 64 5.93 0.00 17.38
N PHE A 65 5.56 -0.95 16.52
CA PHE A 65 5.90 -0.96 15.11
C PHE A 65 5.53 0.35 14.43
N GLY A 66 6.53 0.95 13.79
CA GLY A 66 6.38 2.26 13.17
C GLY A 66 6.16 3.37 14.19
N GLY A 67 6.91 3.38 15.30
CA GLY A 67 6.86 4.36 16.40
C GLY A 67 6.92 5.84 15.99
N PRO A 68 7.13 6.80 16.91
CA PRO A 68 6.88 8.23 16.67
C PRO A 68 7.66 8.91 15.51
N GLY A 69 8.58 8.22 14.83
CA GLY A 69 9.23 8.63 13.57
C GLY A 69 8.64 8.05 12.28
N ALA A 70 7.80 7.01 12.33
CA ALA A 70 7.31 6.31 11.12
C ALA A 70 5.98 6.85 10.57
N VAL A 71 5.48 7.96 11.11
CA VAL A 71 4.57 8.84 10.36
C VAL A 71 5.37 9.56 9.28
N GLY A 72 5.81 8.81 8.27
CA GLY A 72 6.12 9.36 6.97
C GLY A 72 4.84 10.06 6.52
N ALA A 73 4.82 11.39 6.64
CA ALA A 73 3.77 12.22 6.06
C ALA A 73 3.62 11.73 4.63
N GLY A 74 2.49 11.09 4.31
CA GLY A 74 2.24 10.55 2.99
C GLY A 74 2.45 11.68 2.00
N ALA A 75 3.60 11.67 1.33
CA ALA A 75 3.89 12.65 0.31
C ALA A 75 2.72 12.58 -0.67
N PRO A 76 2.17 13.72 -1.12
CA PRO A 76 1.04 13.72 -2.03
C PRO A 76 1.42 12.83 -3.21
N VAL A 77 0.80 11.64 -3.27
CA VAL A 77 1.00 10.70 -4.36
C VAL A 77 0.50 11.44 -5.59
N PRO A 78 1.35 11.74 -6.58
CA PRO A 78 0.90 12.38 -7.80
C PRO A 78 -0.23 11.53 -8.36
N GLU A 79 -1.41 12.14 -8.56
CA GLU A 79 -2.62 11.39 -8.92
C GLU A 79 -2.31 10.41 -10.07
N PRO A 80 -2.68 9.13 -9.92
CA PRO A 80 -2.28 8.11 -10.88
C PRO A 80 -2.81 8.49 -12.27
N ALA A 81 -2.00 8.25 -13.30
CA ALA A 81 -2.31 8.48 -14.72
C ALA A 81 -3.60 7.79 -15.24
N ALA A 82 -4.36 7.13 -14.37
CA ALA A 82 -5.68 6.56 -14.62
C ALA A 82 -6.67 7.58 -15.21
N ALA A 83 -6.68 8.83 -14.75
CA ALA A 83 -7.55 9.87 -15.33
C ALA A 83 -7.16 10.19 -16.78
N SER A 84 -5.85 10.28 -17.06
CA SER A 84 -5.32 10.50 -18.41
C SER A 84 -5.60 9.31 -19.33
N LEU A 85 -5.42 8.09 -18.85
CA LEU A 85 -5.71 6.85 -19.60
C LEU A 85 -7.21 6.71 -19.91
N ALA A 86 -8.08 7.03 -18.95
CA ALA A 86 -9.53 7.02 -19.15
C ALA A 86 -9.94 8.04 -20.23
N ALA A 87 -9.40 9.26 -20.17
CA ALA A 87 -9.68 10.29 -21.17
C ALA A 87 -9.22 9.89 -22.59
N LEU A 88 -8.02 9.32 -22.73
CA LEU A 88 -7.51 8.82 -24.00
C LEU A 88 -8.35 7.66 -24.56
N ALA A 89 -8.79 6.74 -23.70
CA ALA A 89 -9.66 5.63 -24.08
C ALA A 89 -11.04 6.13 -24.56
N SER A 90 -11.62 7.12 -23.88
CA SER A 90 -12.87 7.77 -24.30
C SER A 90 -12.72 8.47 -25.66
N MET A 91 -11.63 9.22 -25.89
CA MET A 91 -11.39 9.85 -27.19
C MET A 91 -11.25 8.84 -28.34
N LEU A 92 -10.60 7.70 -28.09
CA LEU A 92 -10.41 6.67 -29.10
C LEU A 92 -11.75 5.99 -29.48
N THR A 93 -12.57 5.66 -28.48
CA THR A 93 -13.89 5.03 -28.70
C THR A 93 -14.85 5.96 -29.43
N ILE A 94 -14.87 7.24 -29.07
CA ILE A 94 -15.59 8.29 -29.81
C ILE A 94 -15.10 8.27 -31.26
N THR A 95 -13.81 8.50 -31.52
CA THR A 95 -13.28 8.58 -32.90
C THR A 95 -13.63 7.36 -33.76
N ILE A 96 -13.55 6.14 -33.19
CA ILE A 96 -13.93 4.90 -33.87
C ILE A 96 -15.44 4.86 -34.18
N HIS A 97 -16.29 5.29 -33.25
CA HIS A 97 -17.73 5.34 -33.44
C HIS A 97 -18.13 6.30 -34.57
N TRP A 98 -17.58 7.52 -34.56
CA TRP A 98 -17.86 8.53 -35.60
C TRP A 98 -17.45 8.06 -37.00
N ARG A 99 -16.29 7.37 -37.12
CA ARG A 99 -15.84 6.78 -38.38
C ARG A 99 -16.76 5.69 -38.91
N ARG A 100 -17.35 4.87 -38.02
CA ARG A 100 -18.25 3.77 -38.41
C ARG A 100 -19.64 4.24 -38.86
N VAL A 101 -20.13 5.36 -38.32
CA VAL A 101 -21.43 5.92 -38.70
C VAL A 101 -21.36 6.59 -40.08
N ASN A 102 -20.30 7.35 -40.37
CA ASN A 102 -20.17 8.08 -41.63
C ASN A 102 -19.89 7.20 -42.87
N THR A 103 -19.39 5.97 -42.69
CA THR A 103 -19.12 5.06 -43.83
C THR A 103 -20.36 4.31 -44.29
N ARG A 104 -21.40 4.18 -43.45
CA ARG A 104 -22.66 3.51 -43.82
C ARG A 104 -23.56 4.36 -44.72
N GLY A 105 -23.38 5.68 -44.75
CA GLY A 105 -24.19 6.60 -45.55
C GLY A 105 -23.74 6.80 -47.01
N LYS A 106 -22.56 6.30 -47.40
CA LYS A 106 -22.00 6.51 -48.76
C LYS A 106 -22.22 5.34 -49.73
N GLY A 107 -22.84 4.24 -49.30
CA GLY A 107 -22.96 3.00 -50.10
C GLY A 107 -24.14 2.92 -51.09
N ASP A 108 -25.22 3.68 -50.88
CA ASP A 108 -26.49 3.43 -51.58
C ASP A 108 -26.96 4.55 -52.52
N MET A 109 -26.05 5.40 -53.01
CA MET A 109 -26.37 6.33 -54.09
C MET A 109 -26.22 5.66 -55.45
N ARG A 110 -27.06 4.65 -55.74
CA ARG A 110 -27.22 4.15 -57.11
C ARG A 110 -28.15 5.11 -57.88
N PRO A 111 -27.76 5.64 -59.04
CA PRO A 111 -28.65 6.45 -59.85
C PRO A 111 -29.82 5.58 -60.30
N ARG A 112 -31.06 5.97 -59.98
CA ARG A 112 -32.25 5.40 -60.65
C ARG A 112 -32.21 5.87 -62.09
N ILE A 113 -31.62 5.07 -62.98
CA ILE A 113 -31.71 5.31 -64.42
C ILE A 113 -33.17 5.01 -64.79
N PHE A 114 -33.91 6.08 -65.04
CA PHE A 114 -35.29 6.06 -65.47
C PHE A 114 -35.28 5.67 -66.96
N SER A 115 -35.45 4.38 -67.25
CA SER A 115 -35.73 3.92 -68.61
C SER A 115 -37.12 4.41 -68.99
N THR A 116 -37.20 5.46 -69.80
CA THR A 116 -38.43 5.77 -70.55
C THR A 116 -38.35 5.03 -71.88
N GLU A 117 -39.23 4.06 -72.02
CA GLU A 117 -39.59 3.44 -73.30
C GLU A 117 -40.22 4.49 -74.22
N GLY A 118 -39.93 4.38 -75.53
CA GLY A 118 -40.44 5.24 -76.60
C GLY A 118 -39.74 4.94 -77.92
#